data_AF-A0A4Q3L5Z9-F1
#
_entry.id   AF-A0A4Q3L5Z9-F1
#
_cell.length_a   1.000
_cell.length_b   1.000
_cell.length_c   1.000
_cell.angle_alpha   90.00
_cell.angle_beta   90.00
_cell.angle_gamma   90.00
#
_symmetry.space_group_name_H-M   'P 1'
#
loop_
_entity.id
_entity.type
_entity.pdbx_description
1 polymer ?
#
loop_
_entity_poly.entity_id
_entity_poly.type
_entity_poly.pdbx_seq_one_letter_code
_entity_poly.pdbx_strand_id
1 'polypeptide(L)'
;IISRYDRNIARSVLADFLFLGDGASAGSWAMHSDKSALFLTTLQVFLTGVADTINRKAVLPLLKHNGFQMSKPPRLEFGSLESKDIGALSDTILKLSQAGMPIFPNAETEAYVRQTVGLPEVVENYGDMANIEAQPTAPQALPVEMHDAVAPVPDAHKVHTDTLHAVAAAARPAP
;
A
#
# COMPACT_ATOMS: atom_id res chain seq x y z
N ILE A 1 10.81 17.89 36.48
CA ILE A 1 10.90 18.75 35.26
C ILE A 1 10.95 17.89 34.00
N ILE A 2 11.84 16.90 33.91
CA ILE A 2 11.93 15.92 32.79
C ILE A 2 10.58 15.22 32.54
N SER A 3 9.95 14.74 33.62
CA SER A 3 8.54 14.29 33.73
C SER A 3 7.53 14.94 32.78
N ARG A 4 7.56 16.27 32.80
CA ARG A 4 6.62 17.15 32.09
C ARG A 4 6.92 17.16 30.60
N TYR A 5 8.20 17.21 30.23
CA TYR A 5 8.62 17.24 28.83
C TYR A 5 8.33 15.90 28.15
N ASP A 6 8.59 14.77 28.81
CA ASP A 6 8.28 13.44 28.27
C ASP A 6 6.79 13.29 27.99
N ARG A 7 5.93 13.71 28.94
CA ARG A 7 4.47 13.73 28.74
C ARG A 7 4.02 14.67 27.62
N ASN A 8 4.66 15.84 27.49
CA ASN A 8 4.33 16.78 26.41
C ASN A 8 4.75 16.26 25.03
N ILE A 9 5.90 15.60 24.93
CA ILE A 9 6.38 14.96 23.70
C ILE A 9 5.43 13.83 23.32
N ALA A 10 5.08 12.94 24.24
CA ALA A 10 4.10 11.88 23.96
C ALA A 10 2.73 12.43 23.55
N ARG A 11 2.27 13.52 24.18
CA ARG A 11 1.01 14.18 23.80
C ARG A 11 1.03 14.70 22.37
N SER A 12 2.18 15.19 21.87
CA SER A 12 2.30 15.65 20.47
C SER A 12 2.13 14.53 19.43
N VAL A 13 2.39 13.28 19.82
CA VAL A 13 2.21 12.08 18.97
C VAL A 13 1.03 11.22 19.44
N LEU A 14 0.13 11.80 20.25
CA LEU A 14 -1.06 11.13 20.80
C LEU A 14 -0.77 9.88 21.66
N ALA A 15 0.47 9.70 22.12
CA ALA A 15 0.92 8.55 22.91
C ALA A 15 0.90 8.81 24.44
N ASP A 16 0.14 9.80 24.90
CA ASP A 16 -0.01 10.16 26.33
C ASP A 16 -0.56 8.99 27.18
N PHE A 17 -1.30 8.08 26.55
CA PHE A 17 -1.88 6.90 27.20
C PHE A 17 -0.80 5.94 27.76
N LEU A 18 0.43 5.95 27.24
CA LEU A 18 1.55 5.15 27.74
C LEU A 18 1.95 5.47 29.20
N PHE A 19 1.63 6.68 29.67
CA PHE A 19 1.95 7.12 31.03
C PHE A 19 0.83 6.84 32.05
N LEU A 20 -0.28 6.24 31.62
CA LEU A 20 -1.48 5.99 32.42
C LEU A 20 -1.42 4.58 33.05
N GLY A 21 -0.42 4.31 33.89
CA GLY A 21 -0.24 3.01 34.56
C GLY A 21 -0.20 3.05 36.09
N ASP A 22 -0.13 4.24 36.70
CA ASP A 22 0.33 4.40 38.09
C ASP A 22 -0.80 4.74 39.10
N GLY A 23 -2.07 4.58 38.71
CA GLY A 23 -3.22 4.97 39.55
C GLY A 23 -4.52 4.34 39.10
N ALA A 24 -4.88 3.20 39.71
CA ALA A 24 -6.10 2.45 39.45
C ALA A 24 -7.35 3.19 39.96
N SER A 25 -7.93 4.04 39.12
CA SER A 25 -9.28 4.58 39.30
C SER A 25 -10.11 4.25 38.06
N ALA A 26 -11.29 3.65 38.24
CA ALA A 26 -12.15 3.13 37.16
C ALA A 26 -12.40 4.12 36.00
N GLY A 27 -12.44 5.43 36.27
CA GLY A 27 -12.62 6.49 35.25
C GLY A 27 -11.41 6.72 34.33
N SER A 28 -10.21 6.31 34.75
CA SER A 28 -8.97 6.41 33.94
C SER A 28 -9.00 5.46 32.73
N TRP A 29 -9.69 4.32 32.86
CA TRP A 29 -9.73 3.28 31.82
C TRP A 29 -10.57 3.67 30.60
N ALA A 30 -11.75 4.28 30.79
CA ALA A 30 -12.59 4.73 29.68
C ALA A 30 -11.94 5.86 28.86
N MET A 31 -11.33 6.83 29.56
CA MET A 31 -10.57 7.90 28.91
C MET A 31 -9.31 7.37 28.18
N HIS A 32 -8.73 6.27 28.67
CA HIS A 32 -7.59 5.60 28.04
C HIS A 32 -7.99 4.82 26.78
N SER A 33 -9.12 4.10 26.81
CA SER A 33 -9.63 3.40 25.62
C SER A 33 -9.92 4.38 24.48
N ASP A 34 -10.53 5.52 24.79
CA ASP A 34 -10.85 6.54 23.78
C ASP A 34 -9.58 7.13 23.14
N LYS A 35 -8.56 7.44 23.95
CA LYS A 35 -7.26 7.93 23.46
C LYS A 35 -6.52 6.88 22.62
N SER A 36 -6.56 5.61 23.04
CA SER A 36 -5.96 4.51 22.30
C SER A 36 -6.65 4.31 20.95
N ALA A 37 -7.98 4.39 20.90
CA ALA A 37 -8.75 4.30 19.66
C ALA A 37 -8.43 5.42 18.67
N LEU A 38 -8.28 6.66 19.14
CA LEU A 38 -7.87 7.80 18.30
C LEU A 38 -6.44 7.60 17.75
N PHE A 39 -5.52 7.10 18.59
CA PHE A 39 -4.17 6.76 18.13
C PHE A 39 -4.18 5.66 17.06
N LEU A 40 -4.95 4.60 17.23
CA LEU A 40 -5.11 3.54 16.23
C LEU A 40 -5.69 4.08 14.93
N THR A 41 -6.70 4.94 14.99
CA THR A 41 -7.27 5.61 13.80
C THR A 41 -6.21 6.42 13.07
N THR A 42 -5.40 7.17 13.81
CA THR A 42 -4.30 7.96 13.24
C THR A 42 -3.26 7.04 12.56
N LEU A 43 -2.92 5.92 13.20
CA LEU A 43 -2.00 4.93 12.64
C LEU A 43 -2.55 4.28 11.37
N GLN A 44 -3.85 3.98 11.30
CA GLN A 44 -4.50 3.46 10.08
C GLN A 44 -4.33 4.42 8.91
N VAL A 45 -4.50 5.74 9.13
CA VAL A 45 -4.30 6.75 8.08
C VAL A 45 -2.84 6.74 7.58
N PHE A 46 -1.88 6.67 8.50
CA PHE A 46 -0.47 6.59 8.12
C PHE A 46 -0.15 5.31 7.33
N LEU A 47 -0.61 4.15 7.79
CA LEU A 47 -0.41 2.87 7.09
C LEU A 47 -1.07 2.88 5.71
N THR A 48 -2.25 3.48 5.58
CA THR A 48 -2.94 3.65 4.29
C THR A 48 -2.09 4.47 3.33
N GLY A 49 -1.51 5.59 3.78
CA GLY A 49 -0.63 6.41 2.95
C GLY A 49 0.62 5.66 2.48
N VAL A 50 1.21 4.84 3.36
CA VAL A 50 2.36 3.98 3.02
C VAL A 50 1.96 2.91 2.01
N ALA A 51 0.87 2.18 2.27
CA ALA A 51 0.36 1.13 1.39
C ALA A 51 0.02 1.68 0.00
N ASP A 52 -0.65 2.83 -0.08
CA ASP A 52 -0.96 3.50 -1.35
C ASP A 52 0.30 3.91 -2.12
N THR A 53 1.32 4.39 -1.41
CA THR A 53 2.60 4.76 -2.03
C THR A 53 3.28 3.52 -2.62
N ILE A 54 3.34 2.42 -1.87
CA ILE A 54 3.94 1.15 -2.32
C ILE A 54 3.15 0.59 -3.52
N ASN A 55 1.83 0.55 -3.43
CA ASN A 55 0.96 0.05 -4.49
C ASN A 55 1.15 0.83 -5.80
N ARG A 56 1.24 2.17 -5.72
CA ARG A 56 1.39 3.03 -6.91
C ARG A 56 2.81 3.02 -7.47
N LYS A 57 3.83 3.09 -6.60
CA LYS A 57 5.22 3.35 -7.01
C LYS A 57 6.11 2.12 -7.06
N ALA A 58 5.77 1.03 -6.36
CA ALA A 58 6.58 -0.18 -6.35
C ALA A 58 5.87 -1.33 -7.09
N VAL A 59 4.63 -1.67 -6.70
CA VAL A 59 3.96 -2.87 -7.20
C VAL A 59 3.72 -2.80 -8.71
N LEU A 60 3.12 -1.72 -9.21
CA LEU A 60 2.82 -1.59 -10.65
C LEU A 60 4.09 -1.53 -11.52
N PRO A 61 5.13 -0.72 -11.20
CA PRO A 61 6.37 -0.74 -11.98
C PRO A 61 7.09 -2.10 -11.95
N LEU A 62 7.12 -2.77 -10.80
CA LEU A 62 7.76 -4.09 -10.69
C LEU A 62 7.08 -5.12 -11.59
N LEU A 63 5.75 -5.17 -11.62
CA LEU A 63 5.01 -6.06 -12.51
C LEU A 63 5.32 -5.76 -13.99
N LYS A 64 5.32 -4.48 -14.36
CA LYS A 64 5.65 -4.03 -15.73
C LYS A 64 7.06 -4.40 -16.14
N HIS A 65 8.06 -4.19 -15.28
CA HIS A 65 9.45 -4.53 -15.56
C HIS A 65 9.69 -6.04 -15.68
N ASN A 66 8.88 -6.86 -15.00
CA ASN A 66 8.95 -8.32 -15.11
C ASN A 66 8.04 -8.89 -16.22
N GLY A 67 7.39 -8.05 -17.03
CA GLY A 67 6.54 -8.50 -18.14
C GLY A 67 5.16 -9.05 -17.73
N PHE A 68 4.74 -8.88 -16.48
CA PHE A 68 3.42 -9.31 -16.02
C PHE A 68 2.35 -8.29 -16.41
N GLN A 69 1.43 -8.70 -17.27
CA GLN A 69 0.26 -7.92 -17.70
C GLN A 69 -1.01 -8.50 -17.03
N MET A 70 -1.21 -8.19 -15.75
CA MET A 70 -2.40 -8.62 -15.01
C MET A 70 -3.49 -7.55 -15.08
N SER A 71 -4.73 -7.94 -15.41
CA SER A 71 -5.89 -7.04 -15.33
C SER A 71 -6.21 -6.61 -13.89
N LYS A 72 -5.81 -7.43 -12.90
CA LYS A 72 -5.94 -7.20 -11.47
C LYS A 72 -4.59 -7.40 -10.77
N PRO A 73 -3.78 -6.35 -10.61
CA PRO A 73 -2.50 -6.47 -9.90
C PRO A 73 -2.75 -6.71 -8.40
N PRO A 74 -1.86 -7.46 -7.72
CA PRO A 74 -1.92 -7.61 -6.27
C PRO A 74 -1.80 -6.24 -5.59
N ARG A 75 -2.45 -6.11 -4.42
CA ARG A 75 -2.34 -4.91 -3.58
C ARG A 75 -1.77 -5.28 -2.22
N LEU A 76 -0.87 -4.44 -1.74
CA LEU A 76 -0.42 -4.45 -0.37
C LEU A 76 -1.49 -3.78 0.49
N GLU A 77 -2.00 -4.52 1.47
CA GLU A 77 -2.93 -4.05 2.48
C GLU A 77 -2.38 -4.42 3.86
N PHE A 78 -2.71 -3.62 4.87
CA PHE A 78 -2.33 -3.89 6.26
C PHE A 78 -3.49 -4.55 7.00
N GLY A 79 -3.17 -5.42 7.95
CA GLY A 79 -4.18 -6.09 8.77
C GLY A 79 -4.90 -5.13 9.73
N SER A 80 -6.01 -5.59 10.30
CA SER A 80 -6.73 -4.83 11.33
C SER A 80 -5.82 -4.51 12.52
N LEU A 81 -5.74 -3.23 12.89
CA LEU A 81 -4.99 -2.78 14.05
C LEU A 81 -5.80 -2.86 15.35
N GLU A 82 -7.11 -3.00 15.23
CA GLU A 82 -8.02 -3.12 16.37
C GLU A 82 -8.21 -4.59 16.75
N SER A 83 -7.99 -4.89 18.03
CA SER A 83 -8.41 -6.14 18.63
C SER A 83 -9.91 -6.08 18.89
N LYS A 84 -10.71 -6.70 18.03
CA LYS A 84 -12.13 -6.87 18.31
C LYS A 84 -12.32 -7.87 19.45
N ASP A 85 -13.21 -7.56 20.39
CA ASP A 85 -13.56 -8.48 21.47
C ASP A 85 -14.44 -9.62 20.93
N ILE A 86 -13.79 -10.74 20.62
CA ILE A 86 -14.47 -11.93 20.11
C ILE A 86 -15.40 -12.55 21.16
N GLY A 87 -15.13 -12.35 22.45
CA GLY A 87 -15.99 -12.80 23.54
C GLY A 87 -17.31 -12.06 23.55
N ALA A 88 -17.26 -10.73 23.56
CA ALA A 88 -18.45 -9.87 23.49
C ALA A 88 -19.28 -10.15 22.22
N LEU A 89 -18.62 -10.37 21.07
CA LEU A 89 -19.30 -10.77 19.84
C LEU A 89 -19.98 -12.14 19.99
N SER A 90 -19.28 -13.14 20.51
CA SER A 90 -19.84 -14.49 20.69
C SER A 90 -21.06 -14.47 21.62
N ASP A 91 -21.01 -13.67 22.69
CA ASP A 91 -22.11 -13.48 23.63
C ASP A 91 -23.32 -12.81 22.97
N THR A 92 -23.11 -11.82 22.10
CA THR A 92 -24.21 -11.16 21.37
C THR A 92 -24.87 -12.11 20.38
N ILE A 93 -24.08 -12.88 19.62
CA ILE A 93 -24.57 -13.91 18.70
C ILE A 93 -25.39 -14.96 19.46
N LEU A 94 -24.89 -15.43 20.62
CA LEU A 94 -25.58 -16.41 21.45
C LEU A 94 -26.92 -15.86 21.96
N LYS A 95 -26.95 -14.62 22.45
CA LYS A 95 -28.19 -13.97 22.94
C LYS A 95 -29.21 -13.78 21.82
N LEU A 96 -28.78 -13.38 20.62
CA LEU A 96 -29.66 -13.24 19.46
C LEU A 96 -30.22 -14.59 19.00
N SER A 97 -29.39 -15.64 18.99
CA SER A 97 -29.84 -17.00 18.68
C SER A 97 -30.86 -17.51 19.70
N GLN A 98 -30.63 -17.28 21.00
CA GLN A 98 -31.58 -17.64 22.06
C GLN A 98 -32.90 -16.87 21.98
N ALA A 99 -32.86 -15.62 21.50
CA ALA A 99 -34.05 -14.81 21.26
C ALA A 99 -34.86 -15.25 20.02
N GLY A 100 -34.38 -16.26 19.28
CA GLY A 100 -35.04 -16.79 18.09
C GLY A 100 -34.72 -16.05 16.80
N MET A 101 -33.68 -15.19 16.77
CA MET A 101 -33.24 -14.55 15.53
C MET A 101 -32.55 -15.59 14.63
N PRO A 102 -33.03 -15.83 13.40
CA PRO A 102 -32.36 -16.71 12.45
C PRO A 102 -31.11 -16.00 11.89
N ILE A 103 -29.93 -16.30 12.45
CA ILE A 103 -28.64 -15.74 12.01
C ILE A 103 -28.13 -16.43 10.73
N PHE A 104 -28.45 -17.73 10.60
CA PHE A 104 -28.12 -18.54 9.42
C PHE A 104 -29.41 -19.04 8.76
N PRO A 105 -29.47 -19.15 7.42
CA PRO A 105 -28.41 -18.93 6.43
C PRO A 105 -28.47 -17.51 5.83
N ASN A 106 -27.64 -16.59 6.32
CA ASN A 106 -27.45 -15.27 5.70
C ASN A 106 -25.96 -15.07 5.37
N ALA A 107 -25.63 -15.03 4.08
CA ALA A 107 -24.27 -14.91 3.57
C ALA A 107 -23.56 -13.63 4.06
N GLU A 108 -24.28 -12.51 4.18
CA GLU A 108 -23.69 -11.24 4.64
C GLU A 108 -23.31 -11.30 6.11
N THR A 109 -24.17 -11.90 6.94
CA THR A 109 -23.92 -12.04 8.38
C THR A 109 -22.80 -13.04 8.64
N GLU A 110 -22.78 -14.14 7.89
CA GLU A 110 -21.69 -15.11 7.93
C GLU A 110 -20.35 -14.50 7.52
N ALA A 111 -20.31 -13.74 6.41
CA ALA A 111 -19.11 -13.05 5.96
C ALA A 111 -18.61 -12.03 7.00
N TYR A 112 -19.50 -11.25 7.61
CA TYR A 112 -19.15 -10.31 8.66
C TYR A 112 -18.55 -10.98 9.90
N VAL A 113 -19.14 -12.09 10.35
CA VAL A 113 -18.63 -12.87 11.49
C VAL A 113 -17.27 -13.48 11.16
N ARG A 114 -17.11 -14.06 9.96
CA ARG A 114 -15.82 -14.61 9.49
C ARG A 114 -14.73 -13.56 9.46
N GLN A 115 -14.99 -12.42 8.81
CA GLN A 115 -14.04 -11.32 8.75
C GLN A 115 -13.67 -10.80 10.13
N THR A 116 -14.65 -10.71 11.03
CA THR A 116 -14.44 -10.20 12.39
C THR A 116 -13.62 -11.14 13.26
N VAL A 117 -13.78 -12.46 13.11
CA VAL A 117 -13.03 -13.48 13.86
C VAL A 117 -11.71 -13.86 13.14
N GLY A 118 -11.44 -13.29 11.96
CA GLY A 118 -10.24 -13.59 11.18
C GLY A 118 -10.28 -14.95 10.47
N LEU A 119 -11.48 -15.48 10.21
CA LEU A 119 -11.67 -16.69 9.42
C LEU A 119 -11.54 -16.37 7.92
N PRO A 120 -10.98 -17.30 7.11
CA PRO A 120 -10.95 -17.14 5.66
C PRO A 120 -12.34 -16.93 5.06
N GLU A 121 -12.40 -16.11 4.00
CA GLU A 121 -13.61 -15.95 3.20
C GLU A 121 -14.00 -17.28 2.54
N VAL A 122 -15.30 -17.49 2.37
CA VAL A 122 -15.81 -18.63 1.64
C VAL A 122 -15.54 -18.38 0.16
N VAL A 123 -14.44 -18.95 -0.34
CA VAL A 123 -14.20 -19.04 -1.79
C VAL A 123 -15.18 -20.06 -2.38
N GLU A 124 -16.29 -19.56 -2.91
CA GLU A 124 -17.27 -20.36 -3.66
C GLU A 124 -16.62 -21.05 -4.88
N ASN A 125 -15.50 -20.53 -5.37
CA ASN A 125 -14.79 -21.09 -6.52
C ASN A 125 -13.27 -21.16 -6.28
N TYR A 126 -12.80 -22.31 -5.78
CA TYR A 126 -11.36 -22.63 -5.76
C TYR A 126 -10.77 -22.77 -7.19
N GLY A 127 -11.60 -22.89 -8.23
CA GLY A 127 -11.16 -23.09 -9.61
C GLY A 127 -10.55 -21.86 -10.29
N ASP A 128 -10.93 -20.64 -9.89
CA ASP A 128 -10.49 -19.42 -10.57
C ASP A 128 -9.10 -18.94 -10.13
N MET A 129 -8.62 -19.38 -8.95
CA MET A 129 -7.25 -19.12 -8.50
C MET A 129 -6.21 -19.96 -9.25
N ALA A 130 -6.63 -21.07 -9.88
CA ALA A 130 -5.76 -21.98 -10.61
C ALA A 130 -5.50 -21.55 -12.06
N ASN A 131 -6.21 -20.54 -12.57
CA ASN A 131 -6.11 -20.11 -13.98
C ASN A 131 -5.43 -18.75 -14.18
N ILE A 132 -4.53 -18.36 -13.27
CA ILE A 132 -3.40 -17.51 -13.68
C ILE A 132 -2.35 -18.45 -14.28
N GLU A 133 -2.66 -19.00 -15.45
CA GLU A 133 -1.60 -19.45 -16.34
C GLU A 133 -0.79 -18.19 -16.67
N ALA A 134 0.35 -18.05 -15.99
CA ALA A 134 1.42 -17.21 -16.50
C ALA A 134 1.77 -17.79 -17.87
N GLN A 135 1.13 -17.28 -18.92
CA GLN A 135 1.55 -17.58 -20.28
C GLN A 135 3.00 -17.10 -20.33
N PRO A 136 3.98 -18.01 -20.44
CA PRO A 136 5.35 -17.60 -20.60
C PRO A 136 5.40 -17.07 -22.03
N THR A 137 5.14 -15.77 -22.21
CA THR A 137 5.68 -15.09 -23.38
C THR A 137 7.18 -15.19 -23.17
N ALA A 138 7.80 -16.16 -23.85
CA ALA A 138 9.23 -16.37 -23.82
C ALA A 138 9.91 -14.99 -23.93
N PRO A 139 11.00 -14.75 -23.17
CA PRO A 139 11.77 -13.54 -23.36
C PRO A 139 12.06 -13.43 -24.86
N GLN A 140 11.51 -12.42 -25.53
CA GLN A 140 12.03 -12.05 -26.83
C GLN A 140 13.45 -11.60 -26.53
N ALA A 141 14.40 -12.52 -26.72
CA ALA A 141 15.80 -12.18 -26.73
C ALA A 141 15.94 -11.11 -27.80
N LEU A 142 16.05 -9.85 -27.37
CA LEU A 142 16.62 -8.82 -28.21
C LEU A 142 17.97 -9.39 -28.68
N PRO A 143 18.23 -9.47 -29.99
CA PRO A 143 19.55 -9.81 -30.46
C PRO A 143 20.52 -8.80 -29.84
N VAL A 144 21.37 -9.28 -28.93
CA VAL A 144 22.48 -8.49 -28.42
C VAL A 144 23.51 -8.47 -29.55
N GLU A 145 23.33 -7.58 -30.51
CA GLU A 145 24.42 -7.23 -31.42
C GLU A 145 25.49 -6.51 -30.60
N MET A 146 26.58 -7.21 -30.31
CA MET A 146 27.78 -6.62 -29.75
C MET A 146 28.41 -5.71 -30.81
N HIS A 147 28.08 -4.42 -30.76
CA HIS A 147 28.91 -3.40 -31.41
C HIS A 147 29.98 -2.94 -30.42
N ASP A 148 31.15 -3.56 -30.52
CA ASP A 148 32.42 -3.00 -30.07
C ASP A 148 32.67 -1.69 -30.83
N ALA A 149 32.42 -0.55 -30.19
CA ALA A 149 33.09 0.72 -30.46
C ALA A 149 32.64 1.78 -29.46
N VAL A 150 33.50 2.05 -28.47
CA VAL A 150 33.44 3.31 -27.73
C VAL A 150 33.79 4.44 -28.71
N ALA A 151 32.79 5.22 -29.14
CA ALA A 151 33.02 6.51 -29.79
C ALA A 151 33.19 7.61 -28.72
N PRO A 152 34.17 8.52 -28.85
CA PRO A 152 34.49 9.47 -27.79
C PRO A 152 33.44 10.57 -27.67
N VAL A 153 33.22 11.04 -26.44
CA VAL A 153 32.37 12.19 -26.13
C VAL A 153 32.89 13.43 -26.88
N PRO A 154 32.07 14.15 -27.66
CA PRO A 154 32.53 15.33 -28.37
C PRO A 154 32.63 16.54 -27.42
N ASP A 155 33.82 17.12 -27.34
CA ASP A 155 34.14 18.35 -26.61
C ASP A 155 33.37 19.57 -27.12
N ALA A 156 32.89 20.38 -26.17
CA ALA A 156 32.00 21.53 -26.36
C ALA A 156 32.64 22.79 -26.99
N HIS A 157 33.67 22.67 -27.83
CA HIS A 157 34.42 23.81 -28.38
C HIS A 157 34.59 23.82 -29.92
N LYS A 158 33.58 23.38 -30.69
CA LYS A 158 33.60 23.51 -32.17
C LYS A 158 32.31 23.99 -32.83
N VAL A 159 31.40 24.65 -32.10
CA VAL A 159 30.12 25.10 -32.67
C VAL A 159 30.23 26.44 -33.44
N HIS A 160 31.37 27.15 -33.40
CA HIS A 160 31.45 28.53 -33.90
C HIS A 160 32.03 28.70 -35.33
N THR A 161 32.63 27.67 -35.93
CA THR A 161 33.30 27.84 -37.25
C THR A 161 32.48 27.38 -38.46
N ASP A 162 31.44 26.56 -38.26
CA ASP A 162 30.65 26.01 -39.39
C ASP A 162 29.53 26.94 -39.88
N THR A 163 29.15 27.96 -39.11
CA THR A 163 28.11 28.93 -39.51
C THR A 163 28.59 29.94 -40.57
N LEU A 164 29.90 30.06 -40.83
CA LEU A 164 30.43 31.04 -41.79
C LEU A 164 30.57 30.51 -43.23
N HIS A 165 30.62 29.18 -43.43
CA HIS A 165 30.72 28.61 -44.79
C HIS A 165 29.36 28.40 -45.48
N ALA A 166 28.26 28.28 -44.72
CA ALA A 166 26.93 28.03 -45.27
C ALA A 166 26.26 29.27 -45.90
N VAL A 167 26.64 30.48 -45.51
CA VAL A 167 26.02 31.73 -46.03
C VAL A 167 26.62 32.17 -47.37
N ALA A 168 27.83 31.72 -47.73
CA ALA A 168 28.50 32.11 -48.98
C ALA A 168 28.00 31.36 -50.23
N ALA A 169 27.22 30.28 -50.09
CA ALA A 169 26.76 29.46 -51.21
C ALA A 169 25.38 29.87 -51.78
N ALA A 170 24.68 30.83 -51.16
CA ALA A 170 23.31 31.19 -51.52
C ALA A 170 23.17 32.42 -52.45
N ALA A 171 24.25 32.92 -53.06
CA ALA A 171 24.19 34.11 -53.91
C ALA A 171 24.89 33.90 -55.28
N ARG A 172 24.14 33.40 -56.28
CA ARG A 172 24.39 33.71 -57.71
C ARG A 172 23.15 33.39 -58.57
N PRO A 173 22.67 34.34 -59.41
CA PRO A 173 21.44 34.19 -60.21
C PRO A 173 21.67 33.45 -61.54
N ALA A 174 20.61 32.82 -62.05
CA ALA A 174 20.56 32.10 -63.33
C ALA A 174 20.61 33.04 -64.56
N PRO A 175 21.14 32.57 -65.72
CA PRO A 175 21.08 33.29 -66.99
C PRO A 175 19.68 33.26 -67.64
#